data_AF-A0A944ER10-F1
#
_entry.id   AF-A0A944ER10-F1
#
_cell.length_a   1.000
_cell.length_b   1.000
_cell.length_c   1.000
_cell.angle_alpha   90.00
_cell.angle_beta   90.00
_cell.angle_gamma   90.00
#
_symmetry.space_group_name_H-M   'P 1'
#
loop_
_entity.id
_entity.type
_entity.pdbx_description
1 polymer ?
#
loop_
_entity_poly.entity_id
_entity_poly.type
_entity_poly.pdbx_seq_one_letter_code
_entity_poly.pdbx_strand_id
1 'polypeptide(L)'
;MSGKESVAEEIVEAGFEIVNPGGRPEELRQAAKAWRQLQSDVEGQLKALDRNVEDTVGDTWRGPAAEAFKKYWLEFKASVKKSTEQYDEVAKGLDEAADAIEQCNDENSCNLCRNRCLGRGGRSSLLCYIRLRWCSRCS
;
A
#
# COMPACT_ATOMS: atom_id res chain seq x y z
N MET A 1 -34.18 32.85 -13.38
CA MET A 1 -32.73 32.93 -13.10
C MET A 1 -32.45 32.09 -11.87
N SER A 2 -32.13 30.81 -12.08
CA SER A 2 -31.58 29.88 -11.08
C SER A 2 -30.55 29.11 -11.88
N GLY A 3 -29.31 29.59 -11.94
CA GLY A 3 -28.35 29.32 -10.88
C GLY A 3 -27.66 28.03 -11.30
N LYS A 4 -26.56 28.16 -12.04
CA LYS A 4 -25.76 27.05 -12.56
C LYS A 4 -25.24 26.26 -11.35
N GLU A 5 -25.91 25.17 -11.01
CA GLU A 5 -25.35 24.14 -10.13
C GLU A 5 -24.03 23.70 -10.75
N SER A 6 -22.97 23.94 -10.01
CA SER A 6 -21.62 23.90 -10.53
C SER A 6 -21.23 22.46 -10.82
N VAL A 7 -20.52 22.24 -11.91
CA VAL A 7 -19.87 20.99 -12.33
C VAL A 7 -19.08 20.30 -11.19
N ALA A 8 -18.76 21.01 -10.11
CA ALA A 8 -18.15 20.45 -8.92
C ALA A 8 -19.06 19.50 -8.11
N GLU A 9 -20.39 19.68 -8.11
CA GLU A 9 -21.30 18.77 -7.39
C GLU A 9 -21.51 17.45 -8.15
N GLU A 10 -21.56 17.47 -9.48
CA GLU A 10 -21.65 16.27 -10.32
C GLU A 10 -20.36 15.42 -10.26
N ILE A 11 -19.20 16.06 -10.13
CA ILE A 11 -17.91 15.35 -9.98
C ILE A 11 -17.77 14.70 -8.59
N VAL A 12 -18.38 15.28 -7.55
CA VAL A 12 -18.37 14.70 -6.20
C VAL A 12 -19.27 13.46 -6.13
N GLU A 13 -20.36 13.42 -6.91
CA GLU A 13 -21.25 12.26 -6.96
C GLU A 13 -20.64 11.08 -7.75
N ALA A 14 -19.88 11.36 -8.82
CA ALA A 14 -19.09 10.33 -9.51
C ALA A 14 -17.93 9.79 -8.67
N GLY A 15 -17.44 10.56 -7.69
CA GLY A 15 -16.43 10.13 -6.72
C GLY A 15 -16.93 9.13 -5.69
N PHE A 16 -18.25 9.00 -5.50
CA PHE A 16 -18.86 8.07 -4.54
C PHE A 16 -19.28 6.73 -5.16
N GLU A 17 -19.36 6.60 -6.49
CA GLU A 17 -19.64 5.32 -7.16
C GLU A 17 -18.44 4.36 -7.22
N ILE A 18 -17.23 4.82 -6.86
CA ILE A 18 -16.04 3.95 -6.65
C ILE A 18 -15.94 3.48 -5.19
N VAL A 19 -16.90 3.80 -4.33
CA VAL A 19 -16.99 3.17 -3.00
C VAL A 19 -17.68 1.81 -3.16
N ASN A 20 -16.97 0.87 -3.79
CA ASN A 20 -17.12 -0.52 -3.40
C ASN A 20 -16.59 -0.59 -1.95
N PRO A 21 -17.44 -0.81 -0.93
CA PRO A 21 -16.99 -0.83 0.47
C PRO A 21 -15.94 -1.91 0.73
N GLY A 22 -15.74 -2.83 -0.24
CA GLY A 22 -14.72 -3.86 -0.18
C GLY A 22 -13.37 -3.53 -0.81
N GLY A 23 -13.13 -2.29 -1.23
CA GLY A 23 -11.83 -1.84 -1.75
C GLY A 23 -11.20 -2.78 -2.78
N ARG A 24 -9.90 -2.64 -3.02
CA ARG A 24 -9.10 -3.61 -3.78
C ARG A 24 -7.83 -3.92 -2.98
N PRO A 25 -7.92 -4.79 -1.95
CA PRO A 25 -6.79 -5.07 -1.07
C PRO A 25 -5.58 -5.61 -1.85
N GLU A 26 -5.83 -6.35 -2.94
CA GLU A 26 -4.78 -6.81 -3.85
C GLU A 26 -4.01 -5.66 -4.53
N GLU A 27 -4.68 -4.57 -4.92
CA GLU A 27 -3.99 -3.40 -5.51
C GLU A 27 -3.12 -2.68 -4.47
N LEU A 28 -3.56 -2.63 -3.20
CA LEU A 28 -2.75 -2.10 -2.11
C LEU A 28 -1.53 -2.97 -1.81
N ARG A 29 -1.69 -4.30 -1.79
CA ARG A 29 -0.58 -5.26 -1.65
C ARG A 29 0.42 -5.13 -2.81
N GLN A 30 -0.06 -4.93 -4.05
CA GLN A 30 0.79 -4.68 -5.21
C GLN A 30 1.55 -3.35 -5.08
N ALA A 31 0.89 -2.29 -4.61
CA ALA A 31 1.55 -1.01 -4.33
C ALA A 31 2.61 -1.15 -3.23
N ALA A 32 2.32 -1.86 -2.14
CA ALA A 32 3.28 -2.15 -1.08
C ALA A 32 4.51 -2.90 -1.60
N LYS A 33 4.30 -3.89 -2.48
CA LYS A 33 5.38 -4.61 -3.17
C LYS A 33 6.21 -3.68 -4.06
N ALA A 34 5.57 -2.76 -4.79
CA ALA A 34 6.26 -1.80 -5.63
C ALA A 34 7.15 -0.84 -4.81
N TRP A 35 6.69 -0.37 -3.66
CA TRP A 35 7.50 0.45 -2.74
C TRP A 35 8.74 -0.29 -2.23
N ARG A 36 8.60 -1.56 -1.85
CA ARG A 36 9.73 -2.41 -1.44
C ARG A 36 10.72 -2.67 -2.58
N GLN A 37 10.21 -2.90 -3.79
CA GLN A 37 11.05 -3.07 -4.97
C GLN A 37 11.84 -1.80 -5.27
N LEU A 38 11.17 -0.64 -5.24
CA LEU A 38 11.80 0.65 -5.47
C LEU A 38 12.93 0.92 -4.45
N GLN A 39 12.70 0.59 -3.17
CA GLN A 39 13.75 0.67 -2.15
C GLN A 39 14.96 -0.19 -2.52
N SER A 40 14.74 -1.46 -2.89
CA SER A 40 15.81 -2.38 -3.26
C SER A 40 16.57 -1.90 -4.50
N ASP A 41 15.87 -1.36 -5.49
CA ASP A 41 16.47 -0.83 -6.72
C ASP A 41 17.35 0.38 -6.42
N VAL A 42 16.87 1.31 -5.60
CA VAL A 42 17.64 2.51 -5.19
C VAL A 42 18.88 2.10 -4.39
N GLU A 43 18.75 1.20 -3.43
CA GLU A 43 19.88 0.69 -2.65
C GLU A 43 20.92 -0.02 -3.54
N GLY A 44 20.45 -0.82 -4.51
CA GLY A 44 21.30 -1.51 -5.47
C GLY A 44 22.08 -0.55 -6.37
N GLN A 45 21.39 0.46 -6.92
CA GLN A 45 22.02 1.51 -7.74
C GLN A 45 23.03 2.32 -6.93
N LEU A 46 22.68 2.70 -5.70
CA LEU A 46 23.57 3.47 -4.84
C LEU A 46 24.85 2.68 -4.53
N LYS A 47 24.74 1.37 -4.27
CA LYS A 47 25.89 0.48 -4.05
C LYS A 47 26.78 0.33 -5.29
N ALA A 48 26.18 0.26 -6.48
CA ALA A 48 26.93 0.19 -7.73
C ALA A 48 27.71 1.49 -7.99
N LEU A 49 27.06 2.65 -7.79
CA LEU A 49 27.72 3.94 -7.91
C LEU A 49 28.83 4.13 -6.88
N ASP A 50 28.60 3.68 -5.64
CA ASP A 50 29.59 3.77 -4.56
C ASP A 50 30.90 3.04 -4.91
N ARG A 51 30.80 1.84 -5.48
CA ARG A 51 31.96 1.09 -5.99
C ARG A 51 32.69 1.85 -7.09
N ASN A 52 31.96 2.39 -8.07
CA ASN A 52 32.57 3.17 -9.15
C ASN A 52 33.32 4.40 -8.61
N VAL A 53 32.78 5.05 -7.57
CA VAL A 53 33.42 6.19 -6.93
C VAL A 53 34.67 5.74 -6.16
N GLU A 54 34.60 4.65 -5.39
CA GLU A 54 35.76 4.10 -4.67
C GLU A 54 36.89 3.65 -5.61
N ASP A 55 36.56 3.01 -6.73
CA ASP A 55 37.54 2.54 -7.72
C ASP A 55 38.21 3.70 -8.50
N THR A 56 37.50 4.83 -8.65
CA THR A 56 37.99 5.98 -9.42
C THR A 56 38.70 7.00 -8.54
N VAL A 57 38.11 7.35 -7.39
CA VAL A 57 38.55 8.47 -6.54
C VAL A 57 39.55 7.97 -5.50
N GLY A 58 40.77 8.49 -5.57
CA GLY A 58 41.88 8.11 -4.70
C GLY A 58 42.96 7.32 -5.45
N ASP A 59 42.57 6.49 -6.41
CA ASP A 59 43.50 5.77 -7.27
C ASP A 59 43.73 6.49 -8.59
N THR A 60 42.71 6.53 -9.45
CA THR A 60 42.78 7.04 -10.83
C THR A 60 42.64 8.56 -10.89
N TRP A 61 41.76 9.13 -10.05
CA TRP A 61 41.51 10.57 -9.97
C TRP A 61 41.86 11.08 -8.57
N ARG A 62 42.79 12.04 -8.52
CA ARG A 62 43.37 12.58 -7.28
C ARG A 62 43.41 14.11 -7.31
N GLY A 63 43.61 14.70 -6.13
CA GLY A 63 43.77 16.14 -5.94
C GLY A 63 42.55 16.82 -5.31
N PRO A 64 42.58 18.15 -5.11
CA PRO A 64 41.55 18.88 -4.35
C PRO A 64 40.13 18.72 -4.91
N ALA A 65 40.01 18.60 -6.25
CA ALA A 65 38.72 18.38 -6.90
C ALA A 65 38.16 16.97 -6.62
N ALA A 66 39.01 15.95 -6.57
CA ALA A 66 38.62 14.58 -6.29
C ALA A 66 38.14 14.43 -4.83
N GLU A 67 38.83 15.08 -3.89
CA GLU A 67 38.42 15.10 -2.48
C GLU A 67 37.09 15.86 -2.27
N ALA A 68 36.91 16.99 -2.96
CA ALA A 68 35.65 17.74 -2.92
C ALA A 68 34.48 16.90 -3.46
N PHE A 69 34.69 16.19 -4.57
CA PHE A 69 33.71 15.27 -5.12
C PHE A 69 33.40 14.13 -4.15
N LYS A 70 34.42 13.51 -3.53
CA LYS A 70 34.23 12.45 -2.54
C LYS A 70 33.38 12.90 -1.36
N LYS A 71 33.64 14.11 -0.85
CA LYS A 71 32.84 14.69 0.22
C LYS A 71 31.38 14.87 -0.20
N TYR A 72 31.16 15.46 -1.38
CA TYR A 72 29.82 15.65 -1.92
C TYR A 72 29.09 14.32 -2.15
N TRP A 73 29.80 13.30 -2.64
CA TRP A 73 29.27 11.96 -2.84
C TRP A 73 28.74 11.35 -1.53
N LEU A 74 29.49 11.48 -0.43
CA LEU A 74 29.07 10.99 0.88
C LEU A 74 27.81 11.70 1.38
N GLU A 75 27.71 13.02 1.18
CA GLU A 75 26.53 13.81 1.52
C GLU A 75 25.31 13.39 0.69
N PHE A 76 25.50 13.22 -0.63
CA PHE A 76 24.47 12.73 -1.53
C PHE A 76 23.97 11.33 -1.13
N LYS A 77 24.89 10.40 -0.86
CA LYS A 77 24.59 9.03 -0.41
C LYS A 77 23.77 9.02 0.88
N ALA A 78 24.12 9.89 1.84
CA ALA A 78 23.38 10.03 3.09
C ALA A 78 21.96 10.58 2.85
N SER A 79 21.83 11.58 1.98
CA SER A 79 20.52 12.17 1.61
C SER A 79 19.60 11.14 0.97
N VAL A 80 20.10 10.36 0.01
CA VAL A 80 19.33 9.31 -0.66
C VAL A 80 18.87 8.24 0.33
N LYS A 81 19.77 7.77 1.21
CA LYS A 81 19.41 6.79 2.25
C LYS A 81 18.29 7.31 3.15
N LYS A 82 18.40 8.56 3.59
CA LYS A 82 17.36 9.20 4.40
C LYS A 82 16.01 9.28 3.67
N SER A 83 16.01 9.55 2.37
CA SER A 83 14.76 9.55 1.57
C SER A 83 14.13 8.16 1.46
N THR A 84 14.93 7.10 1.43
CA THR A 84 14.43 5.71 1.34
C THR A 84 13.98 5.11 2.67
N GLU A 85 14.36 5.69 3.82
CA GLU A 85 13.97 5.20 5.16
C GLU A 85 12.45 5.06 5.33
N GLN A 86 11.68 5.95 4.70
CA GLN A 86 10.21 5.97 4.80
C GLN A 86 9.51 4.96 3.88
N TYR A 87 10.21 4.34 2.93
CA TYR A 87 9.56 3.50 1.92
C TYR A 87 8.97 2.23 2.52
N ASP A 88 9.64 1.64 3.53
CA ASP A 88 9.12 0.48 4.26
C ASP A 88 7.89 0.84 5.10
N GLU A 89 7.87 2.03 5.70
CA GLU A 89 6.71 2.53 6.46
C GLU A 89 5.50 2.74 5.55
N VAL A 90 5.70 3.32 4.35
CA VAL A 90 4.65 3.46 3.34
C VAL A 90 4.14 2.09 2.89
N ALA A 91 5.03 1.13 2.65
CA ALA A 91 4.64 -0.23 2.28
C ALA A 91 3.84 -0.93 3.39
N LYS A 92 4.24 -0.77 4.66
CA LYS A 92 3.50 -1.29 5.82
C LYS A 92 2.11 -0.66 5.94
N GLY A 93 1.99 0.67 5.80
CA GLY A 93 0.69 1.34 5.84
C GLY A 93 -0.27 0.85 4.74
N LEU A 94 0.25 0.51 3.56
CA LEU A 94 -0.53 -0.08 2.48
C LEU A 94 -0.98 -1.51 2.80
N ASP A 95 -0.12 -2.33 3.41
CA ASP A 95 -0.49 -3.69 3.86
C ASP A 95 -1.52 -3.64 4.99
N GLU A 96 -1.36 -2.74 5.97
CA GLU A 96 -2.32 -2.55 7.08
C GLU A 96 -3.68 -2.09 6.55
N ALA A 97 -3.70 -1.19 5.55
CA ALA A 97 -4.93 -0.78 4.89
C ALA A 97 -5.58 -1.94 4.12
N ALA A 98 -4.80 -2.80 3.46
CA ALA A 98 -5.32 -4.00 2.80
C ALA A 98 -5.93 -4.98 3.81
N ASP A 99 -5.25 -5.24 4.92
CA ASP A 99 -5.72 -6.12 5.99
C ASP A 99 -7.01 -5.60 6.62
N ALA A 100 -7.13 -4.28 6.84
CA ALA A 100 -8.34 -3.65 7.35
C ALA A 100 -9.53 -3.80 6.39
N ILE A 101 -9.29 -3.69 5.08
CA ILE A 101 -10.32 -3.88 4.06
C ILE A 101 -10.79 -5.35 4.01
N GLU A 102 -9.86 -6.30 4.10
CA GLU A 102 -10.18 -7.73 4.16
C GLU A 102 -11.02 -8.07 5.40
N GLN A 103 -10.64 -7.55 6.57
CA GLN A 103 -11.42 -7.73 7.81
C GLN A 103 -12.83 -7.16 7.71
N CYS A 104 -12.99 -5.94 7.16
CA CYS A 104 -14.30 -5.33 6.92
C CYS A 104 -15.17 -6.17 5.96
N ASN A 105 -14.56 -6.75 4.93
CA ASN A 105 -15.26 -7.63 3.98
C ASN A 105 -15.71 -8.94 4.63
N ASP A 106 -14.86 -9.55 5.44
CA ASP A 106 -15.17 -10.78 6.15
C ASP A 106 -16.29 -10.55 7.18
N GLU A 107 -16.25 -9.44 7.92
CA GLU A 107 -17.31 -9.08 8.86
C GLU A 107 -18.65 -8.81 8.15
N ASN A 108 -18.63 -8.06 7.04
CA ASN A 108 -19.83 -7.82 6.23
C ASN A 108 -20.41 -9.12 5.66
N SER A 109 -19.56 -10.02 5.18
CA SER A 109 -19.99 -11.33 4.66
C SER A 109 -20.63 -12.19 5.77
N CYS A 110 -20.07 -12.15 6.98
CA CYS A 110 -20.61 -12.83 8.16
C CYS A 110 -21.96 -12.24 8.59
N ASN A 111 -22.07 -10.91 8.60
CA ASN A 111 -23.30 -10.19 8.96
C ASN A 111 -24.41 -10.42 7.93
N LEU A 112 -24.11 -10.41 6.63
CA LEU A 112 -25.06 -10.75 5.57
C LEU A 112 -25.54 -12.19 5.67
N CYS A 113 -24.65 -13.14 5.96
CA CYS A 113 -25.03 -14.54 6.19
C CYS A 113 -25.93 -14.69 7.42
N ARG A 114 -25.62 -13.98 8.51
CA ARG A 114 -26.43 -13.95 9.75
C ARG A 114 -27.82 -13.34 9.51
N ASN A 115 -27.89 -12.18 8.87
CA ASN A 115 -29.14 -11.47 8.61
C ASN A 115 -30.04 -12.22 7.62
N ARG A 116 -29.47 -12.88 6.60
CA ARG A 116 -30.24 -13.76 5.70
C ARG A 116 -30.80 -15.00 6.41
N CYS A 117 -30.09 -15.52 7.41
CA CYS A 117 -30.57 -16.61 8.27
C CYS A 117 -31.72 -16.17 9.18
N LEU A 118 -31.68 -14.93 9.68
CA LEU A 118 -32.69 -14.39 10.61
C LEU A 118 -33.94 -13.82 9.90
N GLY A 119 -33.79 -13.27 8.69
CA GLY A 119 -34.87 -12.57 7.96
C GLY A 119 -35.91 -13.48 7.28
N ARG A 120 -35.63 -14.77 7.08
CA ARG A 120 -36.64 -15.75 6.65
C ARG A 120 -37.23 -16.41 7.88
N GLY A 121 -38.26 -15.78 8.46
CA GLY A 121 -38.98 -16.27 9.63
C GLY A 121 -39.31 -17.77 9.56
N GLY A 122 -38.49 -18.58 10.21
CA GLY A 122 -38.55 -20.02 10.06
C GLY A 122 -37.58 -20.71 11.00
N ARG A 123 -38.01 -20.84 12.26
CA ARG A 123 -37.63 -21.84 13.26
C ARG A 123 -36.45 -22.73 12.85
N SER A 124 -35.31 -22.57 13.55
CA SER A 124 -34.44 -23.68 14.00
C SER A 124 -34.32 -24.91 13.08
N SER A 125 -34.18 -24.70 11.77
CA SER A 125 -33.95 -25.80 10.85
C SER A 125 -32.47 -26.18 10.90
N LEU A 126 -32.17 -27.48 10.83
CA LEU A 126 -30.80 -27.99 10.74
C LEU A 126 -29.98 -27.28 9.64
N LEU A 127 -30.63 -26.80 8.58
CA LEU A 127 -30.02 -26.04 7.50
C LEU A 127 -29.47 -24.68 7.95
N CYS A 128 -30.15 -23.98 8.87
CA CYS A 128 -29.66 -22.73 9.45
C CYS A 128 -28.44 -23.01 10.35
N TYR A 129 -28.49 -24.08 11.14
CA TYR A 129 -27.39 -24.51 12.01
C TYR A 129 -26.16 -25.00 11.22
N ILE A 130 -26.35 -25.79 10.16
CA ILE A 130 -25.28 -26.25 9.27
C ILE A 130 -24.65 -25.07 8.52
N ARG A 131 -25.46 -24.10 8.08
CA ARG A 131 -24.97 -22.94 7.33
C ARG A 131 -24.26 -21.92 8.22
N LEU A 132 -24.72 -21.71 9.45
CA LEU A 132 -23.97 -20.95 10.47
C LEU A 132 -22.65 -21.66 10.85
N ARG A 133 -22.67 -23.00 10.95
CA ARG A 133 -21.47 -23.81 11.25
C ARG A 133 -20.45 -23.84 10.10
N TRP A 134 -20.90 -23.64 8.86
CA TRP A 134 -20.04 -23.39 7.70
C TRP A 134 -19.47 -21.96 7.72
N CYS A 135 -20.26 -20.95 8.10
CA CYS A 135 -19.79 -19.58 8.28
C CYS A 135 -18.73 -19.44 9.38
N SER A 136 -18.92 -20.10 10.53
CA SER A 136 -17.92 -20.12 11.63
C SER A 136 -16.63 -20.90 11.30
N ARG A 137 -16.55 -21.53 10.13
CA ARG A 137 -15.37 -22.29 9.67
C ARG A 137 -14.52 -21.52 8.64
N CYS A 138 -14.91 -20.29 8.32
CA CYS A 138 -14.16 -19.37 7.46
C CYS A 138 -13.38 -18.29 8.24
N SER A 139 -13.25 -18.42 9.57
CA SER A 139 -12.25 -17.68 10.37
C SER A 139 -10.96 -18.49 10.49
#